data_AF-A0A7J6VZL0-F1
#
_entry.id   AF-A0A7J6VZL0-F1
#
_cell.length_a   1.000
_cell.length_b   1.000
_cell.length_c   1.000
_cell.angle_alpha   90.00
_cell.angle_beta   90.00
_cell.angle_gamma   90.00
#
_symmetry.space_group_name_H-M   'P 1'
#
loop_
_entity.id
_entity.type
_entity.pdbx_description
1 polymer ?
#
loop_
_entity_poly.entity_id
_entity_poly.type
_entity_poly.pdbx_seq_one_letter_code
_entity_poly.pdbx_strand_id
1 'polypeptide(L)'
;MDYSSSSSSSAALTTTLFNSIQALGRGFDVTNDIRLLYCKGAPGSRLIHFDEQHTRDLVISEDGIFLPNVSIDVDCSRGKSSRETTPVCSFHE
;
A
#
# COMPACT_ATOMS: atom_id res chain seq x y z
N MET A 1 -14.28 26.97 16.72
CA MET A 1 -14.50 25.60 17.23
C MET A 1 -14.74 24.76 15.99
N ASP A 2 -13.64 24.34 15.36
CA ASP A 2 -13.65 23.74 14.02
C ASP A 2 -13.40 22.24 14.18
N TYR A 3 -14.46 21.46 14.39
CA TYR A 3 -14.37 20.02 14.65
C TYR A 3 -14.60 19.14 13.40
N SER A 4 -14.75 19.75 12.22
CA SER A 4 -15.30 19.06 11.04
C SER A 4 -14.26 18.55 10.03
N SER A 5 -12.98 18.91 10.18
CA SER A 5 -11.95 18.60 9.17
C SER A 5 -11.21 17.27 9.38
N SER A 6 -11.38 16.61 10.53
CA SER A 6 -10.64 15.39 10.90
C SER A 6 -11.27 14.08 10.36
N SER A 7 -12.58 14.07 10.12
CA SER A 7 -13.32 12.86 9.71
C SER A 7 -13.10 12.49 8.24
N SER A 8 -13.04 13.48 7.34
CA SER A 8 -12.89 13.24 5.90
C SER A 8 -11.47 12.78 5.52
N SER A 9 -10.45 13.26 6.22
CA SER A 9 -9.05 12.89 5.97
C SER A 9 -8.77 11.45 6.43
N SER A 10 -9.33 11.02 7.56
CA SER A 10 -9.20 9.65 8.05
C SER A 10 -9.91 8.65 7.14
N ALA A 11 -11.09 8.99 6.61
CA ALA A 11 -11.81 8.14 5.65
C ALA A 11 -11.02 7.94 4.35
N ALA A 12 -10.45 9.02 3.78
CA ALA A 12 -9.63 8.93 2.57
C ALA A 12 -8.34 8.12 2.80
N LEU A 13 -7.72 8.26 3.98
CA LEU A 13 -6.57 7.47 4.39
C LEU A 13 -6.90 5.98 4.48
N THR A 14 -7.97 5.63 5.18
CA THR A 14 -8.45 4.25 5.32
C THR A 14 -8.77 3.62 3.95
N THR A 15 -9.45 4.36 3.06
CA THR A 15 -9.69 3.94 1.67
C THR A 15 -8.38 3.64 0.94
N THR A 16 -7.39 4.52 1.07
CA THR A 16 -6.09 4.36 0.40
C THR A 16 -5.35 3.13 0.91
N LEU A 17 -5.41 2.88 2.22
CA LEU A 17 -4.84 1.69 2.85
C LEU A 17 -5.51 0.40 2.34
N PHE A 18 -6.84 0.33 2.30
CA PHE A 18 -7.56 -0.82 1.74
C PHE A 18 -7.22 -1.06 0.26
N ASN A 19 -7.18 0.01 -0.54
CA ASN A 19 -6.77 -0.08 -1.94
C ASN A 19 -5.34 -0.60 -2.09
N SER A 20 -4.45 -0.26 -1.15
CA SER A 20 -3.07 -0.75 -1.15
C SER A 20 -3.00 -2.26 -0.91
N ILE A 21 -3.76 -2.78 0.06
CA ILE A 21 -3.84 -4.24 0.32
C ILE A 21 -4.42 -5.00 -0.87
N GLN A 22 -5.48 -4.46 -1.49
CA GLN A 22 -6.09 -5.06 -2.68
C GLN A 22 -5.16 -5.02 -3.91
N ALA A 23 -4.19 -4.10 -3.94
CA ALA A 23 -3.22 -4.00 -5.01
C ALA A 23 -2.06 -5.01 -4.90
N LEU A 24 -1.81 -5.59 -3.72
CA LEU A 24 -0.71 -6.55 -3.54
C LEU A 24 -0.85 -7.75 -4.47
N GLY A 25 0.24 -8.12 -5.15
CA GLY A 25 0.21 -9.21 -6.11
C GLY A 25 -0.50 -8.91 -7.41
N ARG A 26 -1.06 -7.71 -7.63
CA ARG A 26 -1.52 -7.28 -8.95
C ARG A 26 -0.33 -6.85 -9.82
N GLY A 27 -0.49 -6.92 -11.13
CA GLY A 27 0.47 -6.32 -12.07
C GLY A 27 0.34 -4.79 -12.08
N PHE A 28 1.31 -4.11 -12.69
CA PHE A 28 1.24 -2.66 -12.95
C PHE A 28 1.59 -2.35 -14.40
N ASP A 29 1.22 -1.15 -14.84
CA ASP A 29 1.55 -0.67 -16.17
C ASP A 29 3.01 -0.22 -16.25
N VAL A 30 3.89 -1.08 -16.79
CA VAL A 30 5.31 -0.76 -16.94
C VAL A 30 5.60 0.45 -17.83
N THR A 31 4.63 0.86 -18.67
CA THR A 31 4.77 2.03 -19.52
C THR A 31 4.40 3.34 -18.82
N ASN A 32 3.66 3.24 -17.70
CA ASN A 32 3.31 4.37 -16.87
C ASN A 32 4.15 4.37 -15.58
N ASP A 33 3.52 4.09 -14.44
CA ASP A 33 4.10 4.28 -13.12
C ASP A 33 3.65 3.12 -12.21
N ILE A 34 4.37 2.90 -11.12
CA ILE A 34 4.08 1.85 -10.12
C ILE A 34 3.07 2.30 -9.07
N ARG A 35 2.62 3.56 -9.09
CA ARG A 35 1.56 4.06 -8.23
C ARG A 35 0.27 3.25 -8.39
N LEU A 36 -0.51 3.14 -7.31
CA LEU A 36 -1.79 2.41 -7.24
C LEU A 36 -2.76 2.73 -8.38
N LEU A 37 -2.73 3.97 -8.89
CA LEU A 37 -3.55 4.44 -10.02
C LEU A 37 -3.36 3.58 -11.29
N TYR A 38 -2.20 2.96 -11.46
CA TYR A 38 -1.83 2.19 -12.66
C TYR A 38 -1.76 0.67 -12.40
N CYS A 39 -2.29 0.19 -11.27
CA CYS A 39 -2.42 -1.25 -11.02
C CYS A 39 -3.37 -1.92 -12.04
N LYS A 40 -2.92 -3.04 -12.60
CA LYS A 40 -3.59 -3.84 -13.64
C LYS A 40 -4.12 -5.16 -13.09
N GLY A 41 -4.89 -5.87 -13.90
CA GLY A 41 -5.56 -7.13 -13.52
C GLY A 41 -7.02 -6.91 -13.13
N ALA A 42 -7.83 -7.95 -13.30
CA ALA A 42 -9.24 -7.95 -12.92
C ALA A 42 -9.40 -7.90 -11.39
N PRO A 43 -10.53 -7.40 -10.87
CA PRO A 43 -10.86 -7.50 -9.45
C PRO A 43 -10.72 -8.95 -8.96
N GLY A 44 -10.03 -9.16 -7.84
CA GLY A 44 -9.77 -10.49 -7.27
C GLY A 44 -8.67 -11.30 -7.96
N SER A 45 -8.09 -10.85 -9.08
CA SER A 45 -6.95 -11.54 -9.70
C SER A 45 -5.63 -11.12 -9.07
N ARG A 46 -4.76 -12.10 -8.78
CA ARG A 46 -3.40 -11.88 -8.27
C ARG A 46 -2.42 -12.77 -9.04
N LEU A 47 -1.20 -12.26 -9.24
CA LEU A 47 -0.07 -12.95 -9.86
C LEU A 47 0.70 -13.82 -8.87
N ILE A 48 0.44 -13.64 -7.58
CA ILE A 48 1.03 -14.43 -6.50
C ILE A 48 -0.07 -15.06 -5.65
N HIS A 49 0.24 -16.19 -5.02
CA HIS A 49 -0.62 -16.82 -4.05
C HIS A 49 -0.59 -16.04 -2.73
N PHE A 50 -1.76 -15.92 -2.09
CA PHE A 50 -1.94 -15.29 -0.78
C PHE A 50 -2.69 -16.28 0.10
N ASP A 51 -2.28 -16.39 1.37
CA ASP A 51 -3.11 -17.07 2.36
C ASP A 51 -4.34 -16.22 2.70
N GLU A 52 -5.47 -16.56 2.10
CA GLU A 52 -6.76 -15.90 2.38
C GLU A 52 -7.53 -16.56 3.53
N GLN A 53 -7.07 -17.70 4.05
CA GLN A 53 -7.75 -18.42 5.14
C GLN A 53 -7.28 -17.91 6.50
N HIS A 54 -6.01 -17.56 6.63
CA HIS A 54 -5.45 -17.04 7.86
C HIS A 54 -5.28 -15.52 7.77
N THR A 55 -6.13 -14.80 8.48
CA THR A 55 -6.14 -13.33 8.49
C THR A 55 -6.07 -12.76 9.91
N ARG A 56 -5.62 -11.51 10.01
CA ARG A 56 -5.53 -10.73 11.25
C ARG A 56 -5.97 -9.28 11.02
N ASP A 57 -6.25 -8.58 12.12
CA ASP A 57 -6.36 -7.12 12.10
C ASP A 57 -4.95 -6.52 12.08
N LEU A 58 -4.61 -5.82 10.99
CA LEU A 58 -3.32 -5.17 10.80
C LEU A 58 -3.37 -3.75 11.38
N VAL A 59 -2.67 -3.52 12.48
CA VAL A 59 -2.53 -2.21 13.11
C VAL A 59 -1.54 -1.35 12.31
N ILE A 60 -1.97 -0.19 11.84
CA ILE A 60 -1.17 0.73 11.02
C ILE A 60 -0.56 1.84 11.88
N SER A 61 -1.30 2.32 12.87
CA SER A 61 -0.83 3.34 13.82
C SER A 61 -1.34 3.07 15.22
N GLU A 62 -0.60 3.52 16.22
CA GLU A 62 -1.01 3.43 17.63
C GLU A 62 -2.28 4.25 17.93
N ASP A 63 -2.59 5.24 17.09
CA ASP A 63 -3.79 6.09 17.19
C ASP A 63 -5.09 5.40 16.71
N GLY A 64 -5.08 4.07 16.54
CA GLY A 64 -6.28 3.27 16.31
C GLY A 64 -6.67 3.05 14.85
N ILE A 65 -5.77 3.28 13.88
CA ILE A 65 -6.02 2.90 12.49
C ILE A 65 -5.61 1.44 12.33
N PHE A 66 -6.57 0.58 12.01
CA PHE A 66 -6.34 -0.83 11.70
C PHE A 66 -7.10 -1.25 10.44
N LEU A 67 -6.57 -2.26 9.76
CA LEU A 67 -7.20 -2.90 8.60
C LEU A 67 -7.60 -4.34 8.98
N PRO A 68 -8.89 -4.67 8.98
CA PRO A 68 -9.35 -6.01 9.32
C PRO A 68 -9.10 -7.01 8.19
N ASN A 69 -9.08 -8.29 8.54
CA ASN A 69 -9.04 -9.42 7.61
C ASN A 69 -7.87 -9.36 6.61
N VAL A 70 -6.72 -8.88 7.05
CA VAL A 70 -5.50 -8.86 6.24
C VAL A 70 -4.79 -10.20 6.39
N SER A 71 -4.36 -10.80 5.28
CA SER A 71 -3.57 -12.04 5.27
C SER A 71 -2.35 -11.93 6.18
N ILE A 72 -2.02 -13.01 6.90
CA ILE A 72 -0.83 -13.07 7.76
C ILE A 72 0.49 -12.86 7.00
N ASP A 73 0.48 -13.08 5.68
CA ASP A 73 1.63 -12.87 4.79
C ASP A 73 1.92 -11.38 4.50
N VAL A 74 0.99 -10.49 4.88
CA VAL A 74 1.15 -9.04 4.69
C VAL A 74 1.56 -8.40 6.00
N ASP A 75 2.52 -7.47 5.90
CA ASP A 75 2.85 -6.57 7.00
C ASP A 75 2.95 -5.12 6.53
N CYS A 76 2.85 -4.19 7.47
CA CYS A 76 3.00 -2.77 7.22
C CYS A 76 4.14 -2.20 8.08
N SER A 77 5.21 -1.77 7.43
CA SER A 77 6.31 -1.07 8.09
C SER A 77 6.20 0.43 7.86
N ARG A 78 6.44 1.21 8.92
CA ARG A 78 6.66 2.65 8.79
C ARG A 78 7.99 2.88 8.05
N GLY A 79 7.91 3.29 6.78
CA GLY A 79 9.09 3.56 5.97
C GLY A 79 10.00 4.61 6.59
N LYS A 80 11.31 4.51 6.37
CA LYS A 80 12.25 5.60 6.67
C LYS A 80 12.07 6.68 5.61
N SER A 81 11.96 7.95 6.01
CA SER A 81 11.84 9.09 5.08
C SER A 81 13.12 9.39 4.28
N SER A 82 14.05 8.43 4.20
CA SER A 82 15.31 8.59 3.49
C SER A 82 15.17 8.11 2.07
N ARG A 83 15.48 8.97 1.10
CA ARG A 83 15.64 8.58 -0.30
C ARG A 83 17.00 7.94 -0.46
N GLU A 84 17.04 6.64 -0.65
CA GLU A 84 18.27 5.95 -1.03
C GLU A 84 18.57 6.27 -2.49
N THR A 85 19.63 7.05 -2.72
CA THR A 85 20.07 7.42 -4.08
C THR A 85 21.24 6.56 -4.49
N THR A 86 21.10 5.79 -5.56
CA THR A 86 22.24 5.12 -6.18
C THR A 86 23.04 6.16 -6.98
N PRO A 87 24.36 6.27 -6.78
CA PRO A 87 25.18 7.18 -7.57
C PRO A 87 25.16 6.78 -9.05
N VAL A 88 25.22 7.77 -9.93
CA VAL A 88 25.29 7.54 -11.38
C VAL A 88 26.69 7.02 -11.72
N CYS A 89 26.77 5.96 -12.52
CA CYS A 89 28.04 5.47 -13.04
C CYS A 89 28.56 6.46 -14.10
N SER A 90 29.76 7.01 -13.91
CA SER A 90 30.40 7.83 -14.93
C SER A 90 30.90 6.94 -16.07
N PHE A 91 30.61 7.34 -17.31
CA PHE A 91 31.23 6.75 -18.48
C PHE A 91 32.56 7.45 -18.73
N HIS A 92 33.66 6.70 -18.85
CA HIS A 92 34.91 7.23 -19.40
C HIS A 92 34.84 7.05 -20.92
N GLU A 93 34.95 8.15 -21.66
CA GLU A 93 35.16 8.16 -23.12
C GLU A 93 36.64 7.94 -23.45
#